data_AF-A0AAW5L3F4-F1
#
_entry.id   AF-A0AAW5L3F4-F1
#
_cell.length_a   1.000
_cell.length_b   1.000
_cell.length_c   1.000
_cell.angle_alpha   90.00
_cell.angle_beta   90.00
_cell.angle_gamma   90.00
#
_symmetry.space_group_name_H-M   'P 1'
#
loop_
_entity.id
_entity.type
_entity.pdbx_description
1 polymer ?
#
loop_
_entity_poly.entity_id
_entity_poly.type
_entity_poly.pdbx_seq_one_letter_code
_entity_poly.pdbx_strand_id
1 'polypeptide(L)'
;MLNALEVILFLVSIVSIIVLIIGLFMPKIVLRGEKINRLRVVKIYLSTALISFIVCMVCINLNPDRKDSNNQDKKTVATTTTSSQWKSKITEIASSNKTPNEKFDEISRYAHSYKPTKDEIKTFGDEIIKEYTNKIYIKDVSNHEYMLTNIFKSEVVERNASEKPLKDFAFDFWQNSKYNYRGVETVTSSATQANERQMEKALSKMNK
;
A
#
# COMPACT_ATOMS: atom_id res chain seq x y z
N MET A 1 -5.10 23.10 -11.58
CA MET A 1 -4.08 23.56 -12.55
C MET A 1 -2.79 23.70 -11.76
N LEU A 2 -1.72 22.99 -12.13
CA LEU A 2 -0.43 23.17 -11.45
C LEU A 2 0.01 24.61 -11.65
N ASN A 3 0.46 25.26 -10.58
CA ASN A 3 0.99 26.62 -10.68
C ASN A 3 2.26 26.59 -11.56
N ALA A 4 2.54 27.67 -12.30
CA ALA A 4 3.72 27.75 -13.16
C ALA A 4 5.02 27.43 -12.40
N LEU A 5 5.06 27.77 -11.11
CA LEU A 5 6.15 27.43 -10.19
C LEU A 5 6.29 25.92 -9.96
N GLU A 6 5.18 25.18 -9.82
CA GLU A 6 5.18 23.72 -9.61
C GLU A 6 5.63 22.99 -10.88
N VAL A 7 5.22 23.49 -12.06
CA VAL A 7 5.67 22.94 -13.35
C VAL A 7 7.17 23.15 -13.53
N ILE A 8 7.70 24.33 -13.18
CA ILE A 8 9.14 24.61 -13.26
C ILE A 8 9.92 23.72 -12.29
N LEU A 9 9.45 23.55 -11.06
CA LEU A 9 10.09 22.66 -10.07
C LEU A 9 10.09 21.19 -10.52
N PHE A 10 9.00 20.74 -11.15
CA PHE A 10 8.90 19.39 -11.71
C PHE A 10 9.89 19.18 -12.87
N LEU A 11 10.02 20.16 -13.78
CA LEU A 11 10.99 20.09 -14.88
C LEU A 11 12.44 20.10 -14.39
N VAL A 12 12.78 20.92 -13.38
CA VAL A 12 14.12 20.94 -12.78
C VAL A 12 14.44 19.61 -12.08
N SER A 13 13.45 18.97 -11.46
CA SER A 13 13.60 17.64 -10.87
C SER A 13 13.91 16.57 -11.93
N ILE A 14 13.19 16.57 -13.05
CA ILE A 14 13.43 15.64 -14.17
C ILE A 14 14.83 15.82 -14.75
N VAL A 15 15.27 17.06 -14.99
CA VAL A 15 16.62 17.34 -15.51
C VAL A 15 17.70 16.84 -14.55
N SER A 16 17.48 17.00 -13.24
CA SER A 16 18.42 16.54 -12.20
C SER A 16 18.51 15.01 -12.15
N ILE A 17 17.40 14.31 -12.35
CA ILE A 17 17.36 12.84 -12.44
C ILE A 17 18.09 12.34 -13.70
N ILE A 18 17.91 13.02 -14.84
CA ILE A 18 18.60 12.67 -16.09
C ILE A 18 20.12 12.83 -15.93
N VAL A 19 20.58 13.93 -15.31
CA VAL A 19 22.01 14.15 -15.00
C VAL A 19 22.55 13.07 -14.06
N LEU A 20 21.77 12.65 -13.06
CA LEU A 20 22.13 11.54 -12.16
C LEU A 20 22.31 10.21 -12.90
N ILE A 21 21.38 9.89 -13.81
CA ILE A 21 21.45 8.65 -14.60
C ILE A 21 22.69 8.67 -15.52
N ILE A 22 22.94 9.79 -16.20
CA ILE A 22 24.12 9.93 -17.08
C ILE A 22 25.42 9.81 -16.26
N GLY A 23 25.48 10.44 -15.08
CA GLY A 23 26.64 10.37 -14.18
C GLY A 23 26.91 8.96 -13.62
N LEU A 24 25.86 8.15 -13.42
CA LEU A 24 25.96 6.78 -12.94
C LEU A 24 26.47 5.80 -14.02
N PHE A 25 25.94 5.94 -15.24
CA PHE A 25 26.21 5.01 -16.35
C PHE A 25 27.41 5.42 -17.23
N MET A 26 27.69 6.72 -17.35
CA MET A 26 28.79 7.25 -18.15
C MET A 26 29.68 8.22 -17.35
N PRO A 27 30.32 7.75 -16.26
CA PRO A 27 31.08 8.59 -15.34
C PRO A 27 32.26 9.32 -16.02
N LYS A 28 32.86 8.74 -17.06
CA LYS A 28 33.96 9.35 -17.83
C LYS A 28 33.54 10.58 -18.64
N ILE A 29 32.27 10.70 -19.02
CA ILE A 29 31.75 11.83 -19.81
C ILE A 29 31.51 13.04 -18.91
N VAL A 30 30.96 12.82 -17.71
CA VAL A 30 30.57 13.90 -16.78
C VAL A 30 31.75 14.35 -15.91
N LEU A 31 32.62 13.43 -15.49
CA LEU A 31 33.78 13.74 -14.65
C LEU A 31 35.05 13.51 -15.47
N ARG A 32 35.55 14.59 -16.10
CA ARG A 32 36.78 14.59 -16.89
C ARG A 32 38.00 14.40 -15.95
N GLY A 33 38.32 13.15 -15.63
CA GLY A 33 39.45 12.79 -14.77
C GLY A 33 39.85 11.32 -14.95
N GLU A 34 41.14 11.07 -15.15
CA GLU A 34 41.62 9.82 -15.75
C GLU A 34 41.54 8.57 -14.85
N LYS A 35 41.29 8.71 -13.54
CA LYS A 35 41.18 7.57 -12.60
C LYS A 35 40.21 7.86 -11.46
N ILE A 36 38.90 7.79 -11.72
CA ILE A 36 37.88 7.99 -10.69
C ILE A 36 37.25 6.64 -10.31
N ASN A 37 37.39 6.25 -9.03
CA ASN A 37 36.75 5.05 -8.50
C ASN A 37 35.23 5.23 -8.45
N ARG A 38 34.48 4.24 -8.95
CA ARG A 38 33.00 4.18 -8.96
C ARG A 38 32.38 4.53 -7.60
N LEU A 39 33.05 4.19 -6.51
CA LEU A 39 32.61 4.49 -5.14
C LEU A 39 32.68 5.99 -4.79
N ARG A 40 33.66 6.73 -5.31
CA ARG A 40 33.78 8.19 -5.10
C ARG A 40 32.72 8.95 -5.89
N VAL A 41 32.40 8.47 -7.08
CA VAL A 41 31.31 8.97 -7.94
C VAL A 41 29.97 8.84 -7.21
N VAL A 42 29.65 7.64 -6.71
CA VAL A 42 28.41 7.37 -5.96
C VAL A 42 28.26 8.27 -4.73
N LYS A 43 29.34 8.50 -3.97
CA LYS A 43 29.30 9.38 -2.79
C LYS A 43 28.98 10.83 -3.13
N ILE A 44 29.56 11.37 -4.20
CA ILE A 44 29.29 12.74 -4.64
C ILE A 44 27.82 12.87 -5.07
N TYR A 45 27.33 11.93 -5.89
CA TYR A 45 25.95 11.97 -6.38
C TYR A 45 24.91 11.76 -5.28
N LEU A 46 25.17 10.87 -4.31
CA LEU A 46 24.27 10.66 -3.17
C LEU A 46 24.16 11.92 -2.32
N SER A 47 25.26 12.63 -2.09
CA SER A 47 25.27 13.90 -1.37
C SER A 47 24.50 14.99 -2.12
N THR A 48 24.67 15.11 -3.43
CA THR A 48 23.96 16.12 -4.23
C THR A 48 22.45 15.83 -4.31
N ALA A 49 22.04 14.57 -4.42
CA ALA A 49 20.62 14.17 -4.42
C ALA A 49 19.92 14.47 -3.10
N LEU A 50 20.60 14.22 -1.96
CA LEU A 50 20.08 14.54 -0.63
C LEU A 50 19.86 16.04 -0.44
N ILE A 51 20.79 16.88 -0.90
CA ILE A 51 20.66 18.33 -0.81
C ILE A 51 19.48 18.83 -1.67
N SER A 52 19.32 18.32 -2.89
CA SER A 52 18.18 18.66 -3.75
C SER A 52 16.84 18.27 -3.13
N PHE A 53 16.74 17.10 -2.50
CA PHE A 53 15.52 16.65 -1.82
C PHE A 53 15.14 17.55 -0.64
N ILE A 54 16.13 17.98 0.17
CA ILE A 54 15.91 18.89 1.30
C ILE A 54 15.42 20.26 0.81
N VAL A 55 16.01 20.80 -0.26
CA VAL A 55 15.57 22.07 -0.85
C VAL A 55 14.13 21.97 -1.37
N CYS A 56 13.75 20.89 -2.04
CA CYS A 56 12.37 20.67 -2.47
C CYS A 56 11.38 20.63 -1.29
N MET A 57 11.72 19.93 -0.20
CA MET A 57 10.89 19.89 1.00
C MET A 57 10.73 21.27 1.64
N VAL A 58 11.79 22.07 1.69
CA VAL A 58 11.73 23.44 2.24
C VAL A 58 10.90 24.37 1.34
N CYS A 59 11.02 24.27 0.02
CA CYS A 59 10.22 25.06 -0.93
C CYS A 59 8.73 24.71 -0.89
N ILE A 60 8.36 23.45 -0.65
CA ILE A 60 6.95 23.05 -0.49
C ILE A 60 6.35 23.64 0.81
N ASN A 61 7.16 23.78 1.87
CA ASN A 61 6.70 24.27 3.17
C ASN A 61 6.74 25.81 3.33
N LEU A 62 7.38 26.55 2.42
CA LEU A 62 7.52 28.01 2.47
C LEU A 62 6.54 28.77 1.57
N ASN A 63 5.56 28.12 0.94
CA ASN A 63 4.56 28.81 0.12
C ASN A 63 3.48 29.46 1.03
N PRO A 64 3.42 30.81 1.14
CA PRO A 64 2.59 31.49 2.13
C PRO A 64 1.09 31.58 1.76
N ASP A 65 0.67 31.09 0.59
CA ASP A 65 -0.71 31.24 0.10
C ASP A 65 -1.66 30.07 0.41
N ARG A 66 -1.34 29.26 1.42
CA ARG A 66 -2.26 28.20 1.88
C ARG A 66 -3.16 28.73 3.00
N LYS A 67 -4.23 29.44 2.63
CA LYS A 67 -5.32 29.82 3.54
C LYS A 67 -6.05 28.59 4.10
N ASP A 68 -5.92 28.44 5.42
CA ASP A 68 -6.83 27.98 6.46
C ASP A 68 -7.86 26.87 6.20
N SER A 69 -7.82 25.83 7.04
CA SER A 69 -8.79 25.73 8.17
C SER A 69 -8.54 24.47 9.01
N ASN A 70 -7.97 24.62 10.21
CA ASN A 70 -8.64 24.32 11.48
C ASN A 70 -7.64 24.32 12.66
N ASN A 71 -7.95 25.16 13.65
CA ASN A 71 -7.39 25.14 14.99
C ASN A 71 -7.84 23.88 15.75
N GLN A 72 -6.92 23.17 16.41
CA GLN A 72 -6.99 22.98 17.87
C GLN A 72 -5.72 22.34 18.45
N ASP A 73 -5.40 22.80 19.66
CA ASP A 73 -4.23 22.51 20.47
C ASP A 73 -3.97 21.04 20.82
N LYS A 74 -2.72 20.63 20.58
CA LYS A 74 -1.78 19.95 21.50
C LYS A 74 -2.37 19.01 22.59
N LYS A 75 -2.31 17.69 22.35
CA LYS A 75 -1.98 16.71 23.41
C LYS A 75 -1.42 15.38 22.87
N THR A 76 -0.26 15.04 23.39
CA THR A 76 0.36 13.70 23.55
C THR A 76 0.68 12.86 22.31
N VAL A 77 1.99 12.76 22.11
CA VAL A 77 2.79 11.79 21.37
C VAL A 77 2.29 10.34 21.47
N ALA A 78 2.36 9.64 20.33
CA ALA A 78 2.55 8.18 20.14
C ALA A 78 1.42 7.37 19.47
N THR A 79 0.91 7.74 18.28
CA THR A 79 0.30 6.73 17.37
C THR A 79 0.24 7.20 15.92
N THR A 80 1.34 7.21 15.17
CA THR A 80 1.26 7.39 13.69
C THR A 80 2.34 6.64 12.92
N THR A 81 2.99 5.64 13.54
CA THR A 81 4.05 4.86 12.86
C THR A 81 3.56 3.50 12.37
N THR A 82 2.49 2.94 12.93
CA THR A 82 1.99 1.58 12.57
C THR A 82 1.03 1.56 11.39
N SER A 83 0.22 2.60 11.15
CA SER A 83 -0.78 2.62 10.07
C SER A 83 -0.19 2.52 8.64
N SER A 84 1.13 2.64 8.47
CA SER A 84 1.81 2.64 7.18
C SER A 84 2.55 1.32 6.85
N GLN A 85 2.89 0.51 7.87
CA GLN A 85 3.84 -0.59 7.67
C GLN A 85 3.24 -1.77 6.91
N TRP A 86 2.02 -2.18 7.23
CA TRP A 86 1.35 -3.27 6.51
C TRP A 86 1.04 -2.89 5.07
N LYS A 87 0.64 -1.65 4.80
CA LYS A 87 0.38 -1.14 3.44
C LYS A 87 1.64 -1.26 2.58
N SER A 88 2.76 -0.75 3.10
CA SER A 88 4.06 -0.82 2.41
C SER A 88 4.46 -2.26 2.09
N LYS A 89 4.24 -3.21 3.03
CA LYS A 89 4.53 -4.62 2.80
C LYS A 89 3.64 -5.24 1.71
N ILE A 90 2.36 -4.86 1.65
CA ILE A 90 1.46 -5.32 0.59
C ILE A 90 1.89 -4.77 -0.77
N THR A 91 2.21 -3.47 -0.87
CA THR A 91 2.69 -2.86 -2.11
C THR A 91 3.99 -3.53 -2.60
N GLU A 92 4.92 -3.86 -1.68
CA GLU A 92 6.15 -4.62 -1.97
C GLU A 92 5.83 -6.01 -2.57
N ILE A 93 4.94 -6.77 -1.93
CA ILE A 93 4.54 -8.11 -2.40
C ILE A 93 3.83 -8.01 -3.76
N ALA A 94 2.91 -7.06 -3.90
CA ALA A 94 2.10 -6.86 -5.11
C ALA A 94 2.98 -6.51 -6.32
N SER A 95 3.99 -5.67 -6.12
CA SER A 95 4.93 -5.20 -7.16
C SER A 95 6.02 -6.21 -7.51
N SER A 96 6.12 -7.32 -6.77
CA SER A 96 7.11 -8.36 -7.07
C SER A 96 6.76 -9.15 -8.34
N ASN A 97 7.78 -9.70 -9.00
CA ASN A 97 7.64 -10.56 -10.19
C ASN A 97 7.14 -11.97 -9.87
N LYS A 98 6.58 -12.19 -8.67
CA LYS A 98 6.05 -13.47 -8.20
C LYS A 98 4.71 -13.78 -8.86
N THR A 99 4.39 -15.07 -8.94
CA THR A 99 3.07 -15.55 -9.34
C THR A 99 1.99 -15.17 -8.31
N PRO A 100 0.69 -15.17 -8.68
CA PRO A 100 -0.40 -14.95 -7.71
C PRO A 100 -0.34 -15.89 -6.51
N ASN A 101 0.05 -17.15 -6.72
CA ASN A 101 0.20 -18.15 -5.65
C ASN A 101 1.30 -17.77 -4.66
N GLU A 102 2.49 -17.41 -5.16
CA GLU A 102 3.61 -17.01 -4.29
C GLU A 102 3.33 -15.70 -3.56
N LYS A 103 2.65 -14.74 -4.21
CA LYS A 103 2.19 -13.50 -3.58
C LYS A 103 1.19 -13.79 -2.45
N PHE A 104 0.25 -14.71 -2.70
CA PHE A 104 -0.70 -15.19 -1.70
C PHE A 104 0.03 -15.84 -0.51
N ASP A 105 0.99 -16.73 -0.77
CA ASP A 105 1.73 -17.43 0.27
C ASP A 105 2.52 -16.46 1.16
N GLU A 106 3.11 -15.41 0.56
CA GLU A 106 3.82 -14.39 1.32
C GLU A 106 2.87 -13.51 2.14
N ILE A 107 1.74 -13.06 1.57
CA ILE A 107 0.81 -12.21 2.33
C ILE A 107 0.11 -12.98 3.44
N SER A 108 -0.23 -14.25 3.24
CA SER A 108 -0.83 -15.09 4.27
C SER A 108 0.16 -15.32 5.42
N ARG A 109 1.43 -15.59 5.11
CA ARG A 109 2.49 -15.68 6.14
C ARG A 109 2.65 -14.37 6.93
N TYR A 110 2.57 -13.23 6.23
CA TYR A 110 2.61 -11.93 6.89
C TYR A 110 1.39 -11.73 7.80
N ALA A 111 0.17 -11.98 7.31
CA ALA A 111 -1.07 -11.90 8.08
C ALA A 111 -1.04 -12.78 9.34
N HIS A 112 -0.47 -13.99 9.25
CA HIS A 112 -0.31 -14.91 10.39
C HIS A 112 0.57 -14.36 11.51
N SER A 113 1.59 -13.58 11.16
CA SER A 113 2.53 -12.99 12.12
C SER A 113 2.18 -11.55 12.52
N TYR A 114 1.20 -10.96 11.83
CA TYR A 114 0.70 -9.62 12.13
C TYR A 114 -0.02 -9.60 13.48
N LYS A 115 0.29 -8.60 14.30
CA LYS A 115 -0.34 -8.38 15.61
C LYS A 115 -1.24 -7.15 15.53
N PRO A 116 -2.51 -7.30 15.11
CA PRO A 116 -3.39 -6.16 14.96
C PRO A 116 -3.80 -5.60 16.32
N THR A 117 -4.07 -4.30 16.36
CA THR A 117 -4.82 -3.67 17.44
C THR A 117 -6.32 -3.98 17.33
N LYS A 118 -7.08 -3.76 18.40
CA LYS A 118 -8.55 -3.90 18.37
C LYS A 118 -9.19 -2.96 17.34
N ASP A 119 -8.68 -1.75 17.22
CA ASP A 119 -9.17 -0.75 16.28
C ASP A 119 -8.91 -1.16 14.82
N GLU A 120 -7.77 -1.79 14.54
CA GLU A 120 -7.49 -2.36 13.23
C GLU A 120 -8.40 -3.53 12.89
N ILE A 121 -8.67 -4.43 13.83
CA ILE A 121 -9.62 -5.54 13.60
C ILE A 121 -10.99 -4.97 13.22
N LYS A 122 -11.47 -3.96 13.95
CA LYS A 122 -12.74 -3.30 13.64
C LYS A 122 -12.69 -2.62 12.27
N THR A 123 -11.65 -1.83 12.01
CA THR A 123 -11.50 -1.09 10.75
C THR A 123 -11.44 -2.03 9.55
N PHE A 124 -10.63 -3.09 9.63
CA PHE A 124 -10.52 -4.09 8.59
C PHE A 124 -11.85 -4.84 8.39
N GLY A 125 -12.56 -5.15 9.47
CA GLY A 125 -13.90 -5.74 9.42
C GLY A 125 -14.91 -4.85 8.68
N ASP A 126 -15.00 -3.57 9.05
CA ASP A 126 -15.88 -2.59 8.41
C ASP A 126 -15.54 -2.44 6.91
N GLU A 127 -14.25 -2.42 6.57
CA GLU A 127 -13.78 -2.33 5.19
C GLU A 127 -14.17 -3.56 4.36
N ILE A 128 -13.92 -4.79 4.83
CA ILE A 128 -14.29 -6.00 4.05
C ILE A 128 -15.82 -6.15 3.90
N ILE A 129 -16.60 -5.73 4.90
CA ILE A 129 -18.06 -5.69 4.83
C ILE A 129 -18.50 -4.71 3.74
N LYS A 130 -17.88 -3.52 3.68
CA LYS A 130 -18.17 -2.52 2.65
C LYS A 130 -17.82 -3.03 1.26
N GLU A 131 -16.67 -3.68 1.08
CA GLU A 131 -16.25 -4.25 -0.20
C GLU A 131 -17.23 -5.32 -0.72
N TYR A 132 -17.74 -6.18 0.17
CA TYR A 132 -18.78 -7.16 -0.16
C TYR A 132 -20.13 -6.51 -0.46
N THR A 133 -20.58 -5.57 0.38
CA THR A 133 -21.88 -4.90 0.24
C THR A 133 -21.96 -4.11 -1.06
N ASN A 134 -20.86 -3.48 -1.45
CA ASN A 134 -20.73 -2.78 -2.73
C ASN A 134 -20.53 -3.71 -3.93
N LYS A 135 -20.39 -5.02 -3.69
CA LYS A 135 -20.14 -6.05 -4.71
C LYS A 135 -18.89 -5.73 -5.56
N ILE A 136 -17.81 -5.28 -4.94
CA ILE A 136 -16.57 -4.90 -5.63
C ILE A 136 -15.37 -5.80 -5.29
N TYR A 137 -15.43 -6.54 -4.17
CA TYR A 137 -14.27 -7.23 -3.56
C TYR A 137 -13.51 -8.24 -4.45
N ILE A 138 -14.14 -8.78 -5.50
CA ILE A 138 -13.53 -9.70 -6.49
C ILE A 138 -13.81 -9.27 -7.95
N LYS A 139 -14.13 -7.99 -8.19
CA LYS A 139 -14.42 -7.51 -9.57
C LYS A 139 -13.18 -7.46 -10.46
N ASP A 140 -12.04 -7.08 -9.90
CA ASP A 140 -10.76 -7.00 -10.62
C ASP A 140 -9.73 -7.89 -9.93
N VAL A 141 -9.79 -9.19 -10.23
CA VAL A 141 -8.87 -10.19 -9.69
C VAL A 141 -7.43 -10.02 -10.20
N SER A 142 -7.22 -9.22 -11.25
CA SER A 142 -5.89 -8.95 -11.82
C SER A 142 -5.13 -7.87 -11.05
N ASN A 143 -5.84 -7.05 -10.28
CA ASN A 143 -5.24 -6.04 -9.42
C ASN A 143 -4.64 -6.67 -8.16
N HIS A 144 -3.35 -7.01 -8.23
CA HIS A 144 -2.62 -7.67 -7.15
C HIS A 144 -2.69 -6.90 -5.82
N GLU A 145 -2.42 -5.60 -5.82
CA GLU A 145 -2.38 -4.82 -4.57
C GLU A 145 -3.74 -4.79 -3.89
N TYR A 146 -4.81 -4.59 -4.67
CA TYR A 146 -6.17 -4.62 -4.17
C TYR A 146 -6.56 -6.01 -3.61
N MET A 147 -6.32 -7.07 -4.38
CA MET A 147 -6.67 -8.43 -3.95
C MET A 147 -5.87 -8.86 -2.71
N LEU A 148 -4.57 -8.58 -2.68
CA LEU A 148 -3.72 -8.89 -1.52
C LEU A 148 -4.12 -8.06 -0.29
N THR A 149 -4.59 -6.82 -0.48
CA THR A 149 -5.15 -6.00 0.61
C THR A 149 -6.40 -6.65 1.20
N ASN A 150 -7.34 -7.09 0.36
CA ASN A 150 -8.56 -7.75 0.80
C ASN A 150 -8.29 -9.09 1.49
N ILE A 151 -7.35 -9.88 0.96
CA ILE A 151 -6.90 -11.15 1.56
C ILE A 151 -6.25 -10.90 2.92
N PHE A 152 -5.34 -9.93 3.02
CA PHE A 152 -4.67 -9.58 4.28
C PHE A 152 -5.68 -9.18 5.36
N LYS A 153 -6.56 -8.22 5.05
CA LYS A 153 -7.55 -7.70 6.00
C LYS A 153 -8.48 -8.81 6.50
N SER A 154 -9.04 -9.60 5.58
CA SER A 154 -9.97 -10.68 5.94
C SER A 154 -9.30 -11.79 6.76
N GLU A 155 -8.07 -12.18 6.43
CA GLU A 155 -7.32 -13.17 7.21
C GLU A 155 -6.96 -12.65 8.61
N VAL A 156 -6.58 -11.37 8.73
CA VAL A 156 -6.32 -10.74 10.03
C VAL A 156 -7.59 -10.69 10.88
N VAL A 157 -8.74 -10.34 10.29
CA VAL A 157 -10.03 -10.29 11.00
C VAL A 157 -10.47 -11.69 11.43
N GLU A 158 -10.44 -12.68 10.52
CA GLU A 158 -10.85 -14.06 10.79
C GLU A 158 -10.11 -14.63 12.00
N ARG A 159 -8.80 -14.38 12.11
CA ARG A 159 -7.99 -14.93 13.20
C ARG A 159 -8.19 -14.23 14.54
N ASN A 160 -8.47 -12.92 14.52
CA ASN A 160 -8.34 -12.07 15.70
C ASN A 160 -9.66 -11.49 16.22
N ALA A 161 -10.73 -11.47 15.42
CA ALA A 161 -12.03 -11.01 15.89
C ALA A 161 -12.57 -11.93 16.99
N SER A 162 -13.18 -11.34 18.02
CA SER A 162 -13.86 -12.09 19.10
C SER A 162 -15.27 -12.50 18.72
N GLU A 163 -15.94 -11.71 17.88
CA GLU A 163 -17.33 -11.93 17.49
C GLU A 163 -17.43 -13.00 16.40
N LYS A 164 -18.13 -14.09 16.72
CA LYS A 164 -18.30 -15.21 15.79
C LYS A 164 -18.89 -14.78 14.44
N PRO A 165 -19.93 -13.93 14.36
CA PRO A 165 -20.47 -13.51 13.07
C PRO A 165 -19.43 -12.80 12.18
N LEU A 166 -18.59 -11.92 12.76
CA LEU A 166 -17.54 -11.24 12.01
C LEU A 166 -16.43 -12.21 11.56
N LYS A 167 -16.05 -13.18 12.41
CA LYS A 167 -15.11 -14.24 12.03
C LYS A 167 -15.63 -15.08 10.87
N ASP A 168 -16.89 -15.54 10.97
CA ASP A 168 -17.54 -16.34 9.93
C ASP A 168 -17.58 -15.55 8.60
N PHE A 169 -17.99 -14.29 8.64
CA PHE A 169 -17.98 -13.41 7.48
C PHE A 169 -16.58 -13.27 6.86
N ALA A 170 -15.58 -12.98 7.68
CA ALA A 170 -14.20 -12.79 7.21
C ALA A 170 -13.61 -14.05 6.61
N PHE A 171 -13.94 -15.23 7.16
CA PHE A 171 -13.53 -16.51 6.60
C PHE A 171 -14.07 -16.73 5.18
N ASP A 172 -15.38 -16.57 4.97
CA ASP A 172 -15.98 -16.77 3.65
C ASP A 172 -15.51 -15.72 2.63
N PHE A 173 -15.33 -14.47 3.07
CA PHE A 173 -14.73 -13.40 2.27
C PHE A 173 -13.30 -13.74 1.84
N TRP A 174 -12.47 -14.22 2.78
CA TRP A 174 -11.09 -14.63 2.54
C TRP A 174 -11.03 -15.80 1.55
N GLN A 175 -11.89 -16.81 1.72
CA GLN A 175 -11.98 -17.96 0.81
C GLN A 175 -12.24 -17.49 -0.62
N ASN A 176 -13.27 -16.65 -0.82
CA ASN A 176 -13.59 -16.11 -2.14
C ASN A 176 -12.45 -15.28 -2.72
N SER A 177 -11.87 -14.37 -1.91
CA SER A 177 -10.76 -13.52 -2.35
C SER A 177 -9.55 -14.35 -2.76
N LYS A 178 -9.17 -15.36 -1.96
CA LYS A 178 -8.05 -16.27 -2.22
C LYS A 178 -8.24 -17.07 -3.49
N TYR A 179 -9.36 -17.78 -3.63
CA TYR A 179 -9.53 -18.72 -4.74
C TYR A 179 -9.74 -18.01 -6.08
N ASN A 180 -10.41 -16.86 -6.10
CA ASN A 180 -10.53 -16.03 -7.30
C ASN A 180 -9.19 -15.40 -7.69
N TYR A 181 -8.44 -14.85 -6.72
CA TYR A 181 -7.12 -14.26 -6.98
C TYR A 181 -6.11 -15.28 -7.53
N ARG A 182 -6.16 -16.52 -7.01
CA ARG A 182 -5.27 -17.62 -7.44
C ARG A 182 -5.73 -18.30 -8.73
N GLY A 183 -6.85 -17.87 -9.32
CA GLY A 183 -7.42 -18.45 -10.54
C GLY A 183 -7.96 -19.88 -10.36
N VAL A 184 -8.25 -20.29 -9.12
CA VAL A 184 -8.86 -21.60 -8.82
C VAL A 184 -10.37 -21.56 -9.02
N GLU A 185 -10.98 -20.41 -8.69
CA GLU A 185 -12.41 -20.17 -8.81
C GLU A 185 -12.68 -18.94 -9.68
N THR A 186 -13.94 -18.77 -10.07
CA THR A 186 -14.42 -17.58 -10.78
C THR A 186 -15.54 -16.91 -10.00
N VAL A 187 -15.79 -15.64 -10.31
CA VAL A 187 -16.82 -14.82 -9.64
C VAL A 187 -18.21 -15.47 -9.71
N THR A 188 -18.46 -16.27 -10.75
CA THR A 188 -19.75 -16.94 -10.98
C THR A 188 -19.76 -18.41 -10.54
N SER A 189 -18.69 -18.92 -9.93
CA SER A 189 -18.64 -20.33 -9.52
C SER A 189 -19.62 -20.62 -8.38
N SER A 190 -20.11 -21.85 -8.32
CA SER A 190 -21.04 -22.28 -7.26
C SER A 190 -20.41 -22.19 -5.87
N ALA A 191 -19.09 -22.40 -5.76
CA ALA A 191 -18.34 -22.22 -4.53
C ALA A 191 -18.29 -20.74 -4.11
N THR A 192 -17.98 -19.83 -5.04
CA THR A 192 -18.00 -18.39 -4.77
C THR A 192 -19.37 -17.94 -4.25
N GLN A 193 -20.43 -18.33 -4.94
CA GLN A 193 -21.81 -17.99 -4.56
C GLN A 193 -22.24 -18.64 -3.23
N ALA A 194 -21.73 -19.84 -2.92
CA ALA A 194 -22.02 -20.50 -1.64
C ALA A 194 -21.43 -19.73 -0.47
N ASN A 195 -20.18 -19.27 -0.59
CA ASN A 195 -19.54 -18.42 0.40
C ASN A 195 -20.24 -17.06 0.50
N GLU A 196 -20.70 -16.46 -0.61
CA GLU A 196 -21.51 -15.23 -0.56
C GLU A 196 -22.81 -15.40 0.24
N ARG A 197 -23.49 -16.55 0.10
CA ARG A 197 -24.66 -16.87 0.94
C ARG A 197 -24.31 -16.99 2.42
N GLN A 198 -23.12 -17.50 2.77
CA GLN A 198 -22.67 -17.54 4.16
C GLN A 198 -22.29 -16.16 4.69
N MET A 199 -21.64 -15.32 3.88
CA MET A 199 -21.38 -13.91 4.20
C MET A 199 -22.69 -13.16 4.50
N GLU A 200 -23.71 -13.34 3.66
CA GLU A 200 -25.03 -12.75 3.88
C GLU A 200 -25.66 -13.20 5.21
N LYS A 201 -25.58 -14.51 5.50
CA LYS A 201 -26.07 -15.09 6.76
C LYS A 201 -25.30 -14.52 7.96
N ALA A 202 -24.00 -14.31 7.85
CA ALA A 202 -23.19 -13.73 8.91
C ALA A 202 -23.55 -12.25 9.15
N LEU A 203 -23.72 -11.45 8.10
CA LEU A 203 -24.20 -10.05 8.18
C LEU A 203 -25.55 -9.95 8.87
N SER A 204 -26.49 -10.83 8.51
CA SER A 204 -27.83 -10.84 9.14
C SER A 204 -27.80 -11.12 10.65
N LYS A 205 -26.72 -11.74 11.16
CA LYS A 205 -26.52 -11.99 12.60
C LYS A 205 -25.81 -10.84 13.31
N MET A 206 -24.99 -10.04 12.60
CA MET A 206 -24.33 -8.85 13.16
C MET A 206 -25.31 -7.69 13.36
N ASN A 207 -26.34 -7.60 12.51
CA ASN A 207 -27.35 -6.54 12.57
C ASN A 207 -28.52 -6.82 13.54
N LYS A 208 -28.41 -7.86 14.37
CA LYS A 208 -29.43 -8.25 15.36
C LYS A 208 -28.95 -7.94 16.76
#